data_AF-A0A2V5J176-F1
#
_entry.id   AF-A0A2V5J176-F1
#
_cell.length_a   1.000
_cell.length_b   1.000
_cell.length_c   1.000
_cell.angle_alpha   90.00
_cell.angle_beta   90.00
_cell.angle_gamma   90.00
#
_symmetry.space_group_name_H-M   'P 1'
#
loop_
_entity.id
_entity.type
_entity.pdbx_description
1 polymer ?
#
loop_
_entity_poly.entity_id
_entity_poly.type
_entity_poly.pdbx_seq_one_letter_code
_entity_poly.pdbx_strand_id
1 'polypeptide(L)'
;MINNRNGGSIGSFAQVACNITGNLTIQGNAVIGTSNRNDGLGGGTTGTDATVNVHANSISVVGEFDSFVSANAGGRIGNLGLLLLSVPGDVHSGSGTSLLVQSTGFNAPGGPFIAPGFIGSDALLNVTAANLTSDRFIDAEIDEGRGQIAGNASLNLNIAGAISSPDTEFLVGGLGGQIGGNASMIVNAGNISGSTTGPFFQIINADGGRIGGSAAMDVTATNLSGDSLFVAILNSVNDGGATGTIGSNAAINFNVSGTSTVKNATFQINGSDSVAGSAAININGGTYNVMGGTFEGFMD
;
A
#
# COMPACT_ATOMS: atom_id res chain seq x y z
N MET A 1 14.60 7.67 -12.90
CA MET A 1 14.40 6.25 -12.57
C MET A 1 15.75 5.53 -12.58
N ILE A 2 15.99 4.62 -11.63
CA ILE A 2 17.03 3.59 -11.75
C ILE A 2 16.37 2.32 -12.26
N ASN A 3 16.88 1.78 -13.37
CA ASN A 3 16.36 0.58 -13.99
C ASN A 3 17.49 -0.44 -14.09
N ASN A 4 17.41 -1.50 -13.28
CA ASN A 4 18.38 -2.57 -13.23
C ASN A 4 17.75 -3.93 -13.57
N ARG A 5 16.71 -3.90 -14.41
CA ARG A 5 15.94 -5.06 -14.85
C ARG A 5 16.78 -6.00 -15.72
N ASN A 6 16.22 -7.17 -16.06
CA ASN A 6 16.79 -8.13 -17.02
C ASN A 6 18.18 -8.65 -16.63
N GLY A 7 18.32 -9.05 -15.36
CA GLY A 7 19.58 -9.57 -14.81
C GLY A 7 20.64 -8.51 -14.50
N GLY A 8 20.28 -7.22 -14.56
CA GLY A 8 21.17 -6.14 -14.12
C GLY A 8 21.57 -6.28 -12.65
N SER A 9 22.73 -5.74 -12.28
CA SER A 9 23.21 -5.75 -10.89
C SER A 9 23.80 -4.39 -10.47
N ILE A 10 23.33 -3.90 -9.32
CA ILE A 10 23.95 -2.83 -8.55
C ILE A 10 24.46 -3.49 -7.28
N GLY A 11 25.78 -3.67 -7.14
CA GLY A 11 26.35 -4.40 -5.99
C GLY A 11 26.22 -3.71 -4.63
N SER A 12 25.83 -2.43 -4.61
CA SER A 12 25.72 -1.58 -3.43
C SER A 12 24.29 -1.05 -3.24
N PHE A 13 24.12 0.19 -2.79
CA PHE A 13 22.82 0.84 -2.61
C PHE A 13 22.38 1.54 -3.90
N ALA A 14 21.08 1.61 -4.14
CA ALA A 14 20.46 2.36 -5.23
C ALA A 14 19.58 3.48 -4.66
N GLN A 15 19.73 4.71 -5.16
CA GLN A 15 18.94 5.85 -4.70
C GLN A 15 18.49 6.74 -5.85
N VAL A 16 17.20 7.05 -5.86
CA VAL A 16 16.65 8.18 -6.61
C VAL A 16 16.28 9.26 -5.62
N ALA A 17 16.91 10.44 -5.72
CA ALA A 17 16.57 11.61 -4.92
C ALA A 17 16.05 12.73 -5.83
N CYS A 18 14.80 13.12 -5.64
CA CYS A 18 14.17 14.25 -6.30
C CYS A 18 13.92 15.33 -5.25
N ASN A 19 14.88 16.25 -5.06
CA ASN A 19 14.81 17.31 -4.06
C ASN A 19 14.66 18.67 -4.75
N ILE A 20 13.45 19.20 -4.75
CA ILE A 20 13.08 20.45 -5.43
C ILE A 20 12.67 21.46 -4.37
N THR A 21 13.32 22.62 -4.34
CA THR A 21 13.01 23.71 -3.39
C THR A 21 11.71 24.45 -3.70
N GLY A 22 11.14 24.19 -4.89
CA GLY A 22 9.90 24.78 -5.38
C GLY A 22 8.87 23.70 -5.70
N ASN A 23 7.92 24.04 -6.57
CA ASN A 23 6.90 23.10 -7.01
C ASN A 23 7.45 22.20 -8.13
N LEU A 24 7.06 20.93 -8.13
CA LEU A 24 7.22 20.02 -9.26
C LEU A 24 5.95 20.06 -10.11
N THR A 25 6.03 20.59 -11.32
CA THR A 25 4.91 20.61 -12.28
C THR A 25 5.27 19.81 -13.51
N ILE A 26 4.45 18.81 -13.88
CA ILE A 26 4.67 17.92 -15.02
C ILE A 26 3.41 17.90 -15.90
N GLN A 27 3.57 18.17 -17.20
CA GLN A 27 2.46 18.24 -18.18
C GLN A 27 2.00 16.88 -18.71
N GLY A 28 2.75 15.81 -18.43
CA GLY A 28 2.41 14.43 -18.78
C GLY A 28 2.47 13.53 -17.56
N ASN A 29 2.91 12.29 -17.74
CA ASN A 29 3.12 11.35 -16.64
C ASN A 29 4.45 11.62 -15.94
N ALA A 30 4.49 11.32 -14.65
CA ALA A 30 5.67 11.43 -13.81
C ALA A 30 6.04 10.04 -13.27
N VAL A 31 7.26 9.58 -13.54
CA VAL A 31 7.74 8.25 -13.12
C VAL A 31 9.03 8.41 -12.32
N ILE A 32 8.96 8.21 -11.01
CA ILE A 32 10.08 8.36 -10.08
C ILE A 32 10.27 7.08 -9.27
N GLY A 33 11.18 6.21 -9.71
CA GLY A 33 11.36 4.94 -9.02
C GLY A 33 12.68 4.20 -9.26
N THR A 34 12.84 3.11 -8.52
CA THR A 34 13.85 2.06 -8.76
C THR A 34 13.17 0.77 -9.16
N SER A 35 13.70 0.06 -10.16
CA SER A 35 13.13 -1.22 -10.59
C SER A 35 14.18 -2.29 -10.83
N ASN A 36 14.00 -3.41 -10.13
CA ASN A 36 14.72 -4.67 -10.31
C ASN A 36 13.84 -5.75 -10.97
N ARG A 37 12.66 -5.38 -11.47
CA ARG A 37 11.73 -6.24 -12.20
C ARG A 37 12.39 -7.13 -13.26
N ASN A 38 11.89 -8.35 -13.42
CA ASN A 38 12.23 -9.21 -14.56
C ASN A 38 11.28 -8.96 -15.74
N ASP A 39 11.79 -8.51 -16.89
CA ASP A 39 10.99 -8.33 -18.11
C ASP A 39 11.25 -9.44 -19.15
N GLY A 40 11.80 -10.59 -18.73
CA GLY A 40 11.95 -11.80 -19.54
C GLY A 40 13.34 -12.45 -19.53
N LEU A 41 14.37 -11.79 -18.98
CA LEU A 41 15.76 -12.28 -18.96
C LEU A 41 16.32 -12.54 -17.53
N GLY A 42 15.46 -12.51 -16.52
CA GLY A 42 15.83 -12.64 -15.11
C GLY A 42 15.62 -11.33 -14.32
N GLY A 43 15.42 -11.46 -13.02
CA GLY A 43 15.28 -10.32 -12.12
C GLY A 43 16.61 -9.59 -11.90
N GLY A 44 16.53 -8.27 -11.76
CA GLY A 44 17.63 -7.42 -11.34
C GLY A 44 17.99 -7.57 -9.86
N THR A 45 19.18 -7.13 -9.47
CA THR A 45 19.60 -7.13 -8.06
C THR A 45 20.17 -5.80 -7.61
N THR A 46 19.72 -5.29 -6.47
CA THR A 46 20.40 -4.25 -5.67
C THR A 46 20.97 -4.93 -4.43
N GLY A 47 22.28 -4.82 -4.22
CA GLY A 47 22.99 -5.57 -3.18
C GLY A 47 22.62 -5.18 -1.76
N THR A 48 22.19 -3.92 -1.55
CA THR A 48 21.74 -3.41 -0.25
C THR A 48 20.39 -2.68 -0.38
N ASP A 49 20.31 -1.40 -0.02
CA ASP A 49 19.07 -0.63 0.01
C ASP A 49 18.69 -0.13 -1.39
N ALA A 50 17.39 -0.11 -1.68
CA ALA A 50 16.82 0.61 -2.80
C ALA A 50 15.87 1.68 -2.26
N THR A 51 16.22 2.94 -2.49
CA THR A 51 15.52 4.09 -1.91
C THR A 51 15.06 5.07 -2.98
N VAL A 52 13.86 5.61 -2.78
CA VAL A 52 13.32 6.72 -3.55
C VAL A 52 12.91 7.79 -2.54
N ASN A 53 13.49 8.98 -2.67
CA ASN A 53 13.16 10.14 -1.86
C ASN A 53 12.68 11.26 -2.77
N VAL A 54 11.45 11.72 -2.55
CA VAL A 54 10.82 12.80 -3.32
C VAL A 54 10.42 13.91 -2.36
N HIS A 55 11.00 15.08 -2.58
CA HIS A 55 10.71 16.31 -1.86
C HIS A 55 10.48 17.45 -2.85
N ALA A 56 9.34 18.10 -2.73
CA ALA A 56 8.98 19.33 -3.45
C ALA A 56 8.03 20.14 -2.57
N ASN A 57 7.89 21.44 -2.79
CA ASN A 57 6.89 22.23 -2.04
C ASN A 57 5.47 21.71 -2.32
N SER A 58 5.15 21.51 -3.58
CA SER A 58 3.93 20.84 -4.06
C SER A 58 4.28 20.03 -5.31
N ILE A 59 3.47 19.02 -5.62
CA ILE A 59 3.56 18.21 -6.83
C ILE A 59 2.24 18.33 -7.59
N SER A 60 2.32 18.71 -8.87
CA SER A 60 1.19 18.75 -9.79
C SER A 60 1.56 18.02 -11.07
N VAL A 61 0.89 16.91 -11.34
CA VAL A 61 1.11 16.09 -12.53
C VAL A 61 -0.19 16.05 -13.33
N VAL A 62 -0.16 16.48 -14.59
CA VAL A 62 -1.37 16.45 -15.45
C VAL A 62 -1.77 15.02 -15.78
N GLY A 63 -0.80 14.12 -15.92
CA GLY A 63 -1.03 12.69 -16.13
C GLY A 63 -1.02 11.88 -14.84
N GLU A 64 -0.50 10.67 -14.94
CA GLU A 64 -0.29 9.75 -13.82
C GLU A 64 1.00 10.07 -13.06
N PHE A 65 0.93 10.01 -11.73
CA PHE A 65 2.10 10.13 -10.85
C PHE A 65 2.45 8.77 -10.26
N ASP A 66 3.50 8.15 -10.80
CA ASP A 66 4.04 6.89 -10.32
C ASP A 66 5.33 7.12 -9.54
N SER A 67 5.33 6.73 -8.27
CA SER A 67 6.56 6.60 -7.50
C SER A 67 6.68 5.23 -6.89
N PHE A 68 7.82 4.57 -7.07
CA PHE A 68 7.93 3.18 -6.68
C PHE A 68 9.35 2.68 -6.35
N VAL A 69 9.40 1.68 -5.48
CA VAL A 69 10.54 0.77 -5.31
C VAL A 69 10.06 -0.64 -5.66
N SER A 70 10.64 -1.26 -6.69
CA SER A 70 10.14 -2.55 -7.17
C SER A 70 11.24 -3.61 -7.24
N ALA A 71 10.99 -4.73 -6.56
CA ALA A 71 11.70 -6.00 -6.68
C ALA A 71 10.85 -7.06 -7.42
N ASN A 72 9.79 -6.67 -8.13
CA ASN A 72 8.81 -7.61 -8.70
C ASN A 72 9.46 -8.69 -9.59
N ALA A 73 8.76 -9.82 -9.73
CA ALA A 73 9.12 -10.89 -10.65
C ALA A 73 10.56 -11.41 -10.54
N GLY A 74 11.01 -11.72 -9.32
CA GLY A 74 12.33 -12.32 -9.10
C GLY A 74 13.43 -11.28 -9.04
N GLY A 75 13.07 -9.99 -9.07
CA GLY A 75 13.97 -8.93 -8.65
C GLY A 75 14.32 -9.06 -7.17
N ARG A 76 15.49 -8.50 -6.80
CA ARG A 76 16.01 -8.59 -5.43
C ARG A 76 16.49 -7.23 -4.94
N ILE A 77 16.06 -6.86 -3.74
CA ILE A 77 16.66 -5.79 -2.94
C ILE A 77 17.25 -6.46 -1.71
N GLY A 78 18.56 -6.30 -1.51
CA GLY A 78 19.31 -7.05 -0.50
C GLY A 78 18.97 -6.67 0.94
N ASN A 79 18.50 -5.44 1.17
CA ASN A 79 18.14 -4.92 2.49
C ASN A 79 16.84 -4.11 2.42
N LEU A 80 16.86 -2.80 2.66
CA LEU A 80 15.66 -1.95 2.77
C LEU A 80 15.07 -1.58 1.41
N GLY A 81 13.74 -1.73 1.26
CA GLY A 81 12.97 -1.07 0.20
C GLY A 81 12.23 0.15 0.76
N LEU A 82 12.59 1.37 0.33
CA LEU A 82 12.01 2.60 0.89
C LEU A 82 11.53 3.56 -0.18
N LEU A 83 10.23 3.90 -0.14
CA LEU A 83 9.68 5.07 -0.79
C LEU A 83 9.32 6.13 0.25
N LEU A 84 9.97 7.29 0.16
CA LEU A 84 9.70 8.47 0.97
C LEU A 84 9.22 9.62 0.07
N LEU A 85 7.98 10.05 0.26
CA LEU A 85 7.39 11.21 -0.38
C LEU A 85 7.09 12.26 0.69
N SER A 86 7.83 13.37 0.69
CA SER A 86 7.71 14.44 1.69
C SER A 86 7.39 15.77 1.02
N VAL A 87 6.12 16.12 0.93
CA VAL A 87 5.64 17.29 0.18
C VAL A 87 4.84 18.19 1.12
N PRO A 88 5.38 19.27 1.71
CA PRO A 88 4.63 20.08 2.68
C PRO A 88 3.33 20.69 2.14
N GLY A 89 3.21 20.88 0.83
CA GLY A 89 2.00 21.30 0.12
C GLY A 89 1.25 20.13 -0.51
N ASP A 90 0.58 20.40 -1.62
CA ASP A 90 -0.34 19.44 -2.23
C ASP A 90 0.38 18.47 -3.18
N VAL A 91 -0.10 17.24 -3.21
CA VAL A 91 0.17 16.26 -4.28
C VAL A 91 -1.12 16.08 -5.06
N HIS A 92 -1.06 16.38 -6.37
CA HIS A 92 -2.18 16.22 -7.28
C HIS A 92 -1.75 15.53 -8.58
N SER A 93 -2.57 14.58 -9.05
CA SER A 93 -2.44 13.98 -10.36
C SER A 93 -3.76 13.95 -11.16
N GLY A 94 -3.69 14.21 -12.46
CA GLY A 94 -4.87 14.26 -13.34
C GLY A 94 -5.35 12.91 -13.87
N SER A 95 -4.62 11.80 -13.64
CA SER A 95 -5.05 10.47 -14.11
C SER A 95 -4.91 9.32 -13.09
N GLY A 96 -4.15 9.51 -12.01
CA GLY A 96 -3.83 8.44 -11.07
C GLY A 96 -2.58 8.75 -10.25
N THR A 97 -2.55 8.31 -9.00
CA THR A 97 -1.33 8.34 -8.18
C THR A 97 -1.04 6.94 -7.68
N SER A 98 0.12 6.40 -8.05
CA SER A 98 0.60 5.09 -7.60
C SER A 98 1.85 5.28 -6.75
N LEU A 99 1.80 4.86 -5.48
CA LEU A 99 2.89 4.96 -4.51
C LEU A 99 3.21 3.56 -3.99
N LEU A 100 4.25 2.94 -4.52
CA LEU A 100 4.38 1.49 -4.45
C LEU A 100 5.74 1.04 -3.89
N VAL A 101 5.72 0.11 -2.95
CA VAL A 101 6.91 -0.70 -2.62
C VAL A 101 6.56 -2.17 -2.83
N GLN A 102 7.14 -2.81 -3.83
CA GLN A 102 6.62 -4.08 -4.31
C GLN A 102 7.66 -5.17 -4.45
N SER A 103 7.23 -6.41 -4.18
CA SER A 103 8.00 -7.63 -4.45
C SER A 103 7.15 -8.73 -5.11
N THR A 104 6.07 -8.34 -5.78
CA THR A 104 5.04 -9.21 -6.36
C THR A 104 5.57 -10.08 -7.51
N GLY A 105 5.15 -11.34 -7.55
CA GLY A 105 5.24 -12.19 -8.75
C GLY A 105 4.11 -11.87 -9.72
N PHE A 106 4.32 -12.03 -11.02
CA PHE A 106 3.25 -11.81 -11.99
C PHE A 106 3.24 -12.85 -13.11
N ASN A 107 2.06 -13.04 -13.67
CA ASN A 107 1.89 -13.74 -14.93
C ASN A 107 2.35 -12.84 -16.07
N ALA A 108 3.34 -13.28 -16.85
CA ALA A 108 3.60 -12.61 -18.12
C ALA A 108 2.37 -12.78 -19.03
N PRO A 109 1.88 -11.73 -19.72
CA PRO A 109 0.76 -11.88 -20.65
C PRO A 109 1.05 -12.96 -21.71
N GLY A 110 0.28 -14.06 -21.69
CA GLY A 110 0.48 -15.21 -22.58
C GLY A 110 1.75 -16.03 -22.32
N GLY A 111 2.42 -15.83 -21.17
CA GLY A 111 3.68 -16.49 -20.80
C GLY A 111 3.62 -17.20 -19.44
N PRO A 112 4.74 -17.80 -18.99
CA PRO A 112 4.81 -18.47 -17.69
C PRO A 112 4.71 -17.47 -16.54
N PHE A 113 4.30 -17.95 -15.36
CA PHE A 113 4.43 -17.22 -14.11
C PHE A 113 5.91 -16.88 -13.87
N ILE A 114 6.20 -15.61 -13.60
CA ILE A 114 7.55 -15.20 -13.21
C ILE A 114 7.62 -15.21 -11.70
N ALA A 115 8.64 -15.92 -11.19
CA ALA A 115 8.90 -16.09 -9.78
C ALA A 115 8.79 -14.76 -9.01
N PRO A 116 8.32 -14.77 -7.76
CA PRO A 116 8.12 -13.56 -6.99
C PRO A 116 9.44 -12.88 -6.61
N GLY A 117 9.36 -11.60 -6.22
CA GLY A 117 10.48 -10.78 -5.78
C GLY A 117 10.89 -10.97 -4.33
N PHE A 118 11.97 -10.29 -3.92
CA PHE A 118 12.47 -10.32 -2.54
C PHE A 118 13.00 -8.96 -2.06
N ILE A 119 12.60 -8.56 -0.85
CA ILE A 119 13.17 -7.45 -0.07
C ILE A 119 13.78 -8.04 1.21
N GLY A 120 15.08 -7.83 1.42
CA GLY A 120 15.86 -8.53 2.45
C GLY A 120 15.74 -8.03 3.87
N SER A 121 15.03 -6.93 4.09
CA SER A 121 14.72 -6.38 5.40
C SER A 121 13.32 -5.78 5.36
N ASP A 122 13.14 -4.57 5.86
CA ASP A 122 11.85 -3.88 5.86
C ASP A 122 11.47 -3.34 4.47
N ALA A 123 10.17 -3.21 4.25
CA ALA A 123 9.56 -2.44 3.18
C ALA A 123 8.81 -1.25 3.80
N LEU A 124 9.15 -0.03 3.39
CA LEU A 124 8.63 1.20 3.98
C LEU A 124 8.06 2.11 2.89
N LEU A 125 6.80 2.48 3.04
CA LEU A 125 6.14 3.51 2.25
C LEU A 125 5.73 4.64 3.17
N ASN A 126 6.38 5.80 3.07
CA ASN A 126 6.13 6.96 3.92
C ASN A 126 5.73 8.15 3.06
N VAL A 127 4.53 8.69 3.30
CA VAL A 127 4.00 9.84 2.59
C VAL A 127 3.57 10.92 3.58
N THR A 128 4.05 12.14 3.37
CA THR A 128 3.55 13.34 4.05
C THR A 128 3.11 14.36 3.01
N ALA A 129 1.88 14.86 3.14
CA ALA A 129 1.37 15.93 2.30
C ALA A 129 0.37 16.86 3.00
N ALA A 130 0.17 18.06 2.48
CA ALA A 130 -1.00 18.86 2.84
C ALA A 130 -2.28 18.20 2.34
N ASN A 131 -2.33 17.86 1.06
CA ASN A 131 -3.40 17.07 0.46
C ASN A 131 -2.81 16.04 -0.51
N LEU A 132 -3.47 14.89 -0.63
CA LEU A 132 -3.18 13.87 -1.63
C LEU A 132 -4.44 13.67 -2.47
N THR A 133 -4.41 14.11 -3.73
CA THR A 133 -5.57 14.11 -4.60
C THR A 133 -5.28 13.51 -5.96
N SER A 134 -6.28 12.87 -6.55
CA SER A 134 -6.22 12.44 -7.94
C SER A 134 -7.59 12.49 -8.60
N ASP A 135 -7.61 12.78 -9.90
CA ASP A 135 -8.84 12.80 -10.70
C ASP A 135 -9.36 11.39 -11.03
N ARG A 136 -8.59 10.32 -10.78
CA ARG A 136 -9.03 8.92 -11.02
C ARG A 136 -8.84 8.02 -9.81
N PHE A 137 -7.59 7.77 -9.42
CA PHE A 137 -7.30 6.84 -8.33
C PHE A 137 -6.11 7.29 -7.50
N ILE A 138 -6.12 6.90 -6.24
CA ILE A 138 -4.96 6.90 -5.38
C ILE A 138 -4.75 5.46 -4.96
N ASP A 139 -3.57 4.96 -5.26
CA ASP A 139 -3.13 3.62 -4.92
C ASP A 139 -1.81 3.75 -4.15
N ALA A 140 -1.83 3.34 -2.88
CA ALA A 140 -0.62 3.29 -2.07
C ALA A 140 -0.47 1.90 -1.49
N GLU A 141 0.61 1.21 -1.89
CA GLU A 141 0.76 -0.20 -1.59
C GLU A 141 2.15 -0.55 -1.09
N ILE A 142 2.17 -1.48 -0.17
CA ILE A 142 3.25 -2.44 -0.08
C ILE A 142 2.71 -3.78 -0.55
N ASP A 143 2.96 -4.12 -1.82
CA ASP A 143 2.44 -5.33 -2.44
C ASP A 143 3.52 -6.42 -2.54
N GLU A 144 3.29 -7.54 -1.87
CA GLU A 144 4.12 -8.73 -1.96
C GLU A 144 3.34 -9.95 -2.44
N GLY A 145 2.43 -9.82 -3.41
CA GLY A 145 1.73 -10.95 -4.02
C GLY A 145 2.67 -12.10 -4.41
N ARG A 146 2.67 -13.17 -3.61
CA ARG A 146 3.62 -14.30 -3.62
C ARG A 146 5.09 -13.95 -3.33
N GLY A 147 5.39 -12.66 -3.20
CA GLY A 147 6.64 -12.01 -2.79
C GLY A 147 7.09 -12.35 -1.38
N GLN A 148 8.30 -11.88 -1.06
CA GLN A 148 8.85 -11.98 0.28
C GLN A 148 9.48 -10.65 0.73
N ILE A 149 9.04 -10.19 1.90
CA ILE A 149 9.65 -9.15 2.70
C ILE A 149 10.17 -9.83 3.97
N ALA A 150 11.49 -9.84 4.18
CA ALA A 150 12.08 -10.56 5.30
C ALA A 150 11.79 -9.89 6.66
N GLY A 151 11.65 -8.57 6.67
CA GLY A 151 11.33 -7.76 7.85
C GLY A 151 9.86 -7.35 7.91
N ASN A 152 9.62 -6.13 8.34
CA ASN A 152 8.31 -5.51 8.45
C ASN A 152 7.87 -4.87 7.13
N ALA A 153 6.57 -4.81 6.91
CA ALA A 153 5.95 -3.97 5.89
C ALA A 153 5.20 -2.83 6.59
N SER A 154 5.56 -1.58 6.32
CA SER A 154 4.92 -0.41 6.96
C SER A 154 4.54 0.66 5.95
N LEU A 155 3.24 0.85 5.78
CA LEU A 155 2.65 1.94 5.00
C LEU A 155 2.19 3.04 5.96
N ASN A 156 2.70 4.25 5.76
CA ASN A 156 2.39 5.43 6.56
C ASN A 156 1.99 6.61 5.67
N LEU A 157 0.71 6.96 5.68
CA LEU A 157 0.18 8.17 5.04
C LEU A 157 -0.17 9.19 6.11
N ASN A 158 0.53 10.31 6.16
CA ASN A 158 0.28 11.40 7.08
C ASN A 158 -0.10 12.66 6.29
N ILE A 159 -1.39 12.78 5.99
CA ILE A 159 -1.94 13.83 5.15
C ILE A 159 -2.66 14.85 6.05
N ALA A 160 -2.26 16.11 6.04
CA ALA A 160 -2.83 17.10 6.97
C ALA A 160 -4.30 17.43 6.66
N GLY A 161 -4.62 17.50 5.36
CA GLY A 161 -5.91 17.88 4.80
C GLY A 161 -6.65 16.67 4.27
N ALA A 162 -6.78 16.53 2.95
CA ALA A 162 -7.62 15.52 2.33
C ALA A 162 -6.83 14.45 1.58
N ILE A 163 -7.31 13.21 1.67
CA ILE A 163 -7.10 12.15 0.69
C ILE A 163 -8.38 12.10 -0.16
N SER A 164 -8.26 12.36 -1.47
CA SER A 164 -9.44 12.41 -2.33
C SER A 164 -9.17 11.92 -3.74
N SER A 165 -9.91 10.90 -4.15
CA SER A 165 -10.00 10.43 -5.53
C SER A 165 -11.34 9.75 -5.76
N PRO A 166 -11.73 9.44 -7.01
CA PRO A 166 -12.84 8.52 -7.25
C PRO A 166 -12.62 7.14 -6.61
N ASP A 167 -11.44 6.55 -6.80
CA ASP A 167 -11.05 5.27 -6.24
C ASP A 167 -9.83 5.43 -5.31
N THR A 168 -9.91 4.97 -4.06
CA THR A 168 -8.79 5.06 -3.10
C THR A 168 -8.51 3.69 -2.53
N GLU A 169 -7.32 3.17 -2.79
CA GLU A 169 -6.86 1.85 -2.37
C GLU A 169 -5.56 1.97 -1.57
N PHE A 170 -5.57 1.35 -0.39
CA PHE A 170 -4.40 1.18 0.45
C PHE A 170 -4.23 -0.28 0.80
N LEU A 171 -3.04 -0.80 0.51
CA LEU A 171 -2.71 -2.21 0.66
C LEU A 171 -1.38 -2.39 1.39
N VAL A 172 -1.35 -3.32 2.33
CA VAL A 172 -0.11 -3.92 2.81
C VAL A 172 -0.29 -5.42 2.74
N GLY A 173 0.40 -6.10 1.85
CA GLY A 173 0.20 -7.52 1.69
C GLY A 173 0.15 -7.97 0.25
N GLY A 174 -0.13 -9.25 0.08
CA GLY A 174 -0.56 -9.82 -1.18
C GLY A 174 -0.92 -11.28 -1.03
N LEU A 175 -1.71 -11.80 -1.98
CA LEU A 175 -2.07 -13.21 -2.00
C LEU A 175 -0.81 -14.10 -2.07
N GLY A 176 -0.68 -15.02 -1.12
CA GLY A 176 0.47 -15.92 -0.98
C GLY A 176 1.77 -15.21 -0.56
N GLY A 177 1.71 -13.93 -0.21
CA GLY A 177 2.85 -13.11 0.21
C GLY A 177 3.41 -13.52 1.57
N GLN A 178 4.69 -13.23 1.79
CA GLN A 178 5.38 -13.51 3.06
C GLN A 178 6.01 -12.24 3.63
N ILE A 179 5.52 -11.80 4.78
CA ILE A 179 6.11 -10.75 5.60
C ILE A 179 6.70 -11.42 6.85
N GLY A 180 8.01 -11.33 7.03
CA GLY A 180 8.69 -11.99 8.14
C GLY A 180 8.41 -11.35 9.50
N GLY A 181 8.16 -10.04 9.52
CA GLY A 181 7.84 -9.24 10.70
C GLY A 181 6.36 -8.83 10.76
N ASN A 182 6.11 -7.60 11.18
CA ASN A 182 4.77 -7.02 11.26
C ASN A 182 4.33 -6.45 9.92
N ALA A 183 3.02 -6.49 9.67
CA ALA A 183 2.35 -5.70 8.65
C ALA A 183 1.62 -4.53 9.33
N SER A 184 1.95 -3.30 8.96
CA SER A 184 1.40 -2.09 9.57
C SER A 184 0.87 -1.13 8.51
N MET A 185 -0.35 -0.66 8.70
CA MET A 185 -0.95 0.40 7.90
C MET A 185 -1.39 1.53 8.81
N ILE A 186 -0.84 2.72 8.60
CA ILE A 186 -1.20 3.94 9.31
C ILE A 186 -1.66 4.97 8.30
N VAL A 187 -2.91 5.41 8.40
CA VAL A 187 -3.47 6.45 7.54
C VAL A 187 -4.08 7.54 8.40
N ASN A 188 -3.48 8.73 8.35
CA ASN A 188 -3.94 9.93 9.03
C ASN A 188 -4.33 10.97 8.00
N ALA A 189 -5.58 11.43 8.04
CA ALA A 189 -6.09 12.48 7.17
C ALA A 189 -7.06 13.41 7.91
N GLY A 190 -7.20 14.65 7.46
CA GLY A 190 -8.36 15.47 7.82
C GLY A 190 -9.64 14.89 7.23
N ASN A 191 -9.68 14.64 5.92
CA ASN A 191 -10.83 14.00 5.26
C ASN A 191 -10.36 12.88 4.33
N ILE A 192 -11.16 11.83 4.20
CA ILE A 192 -10.96 10.76 3.22
C ILE A 192 -12.22 10.66 2.36
N SER A 193 -12.10 10.75 1.04
CA SER A 193 -13.25 10.64 0.14
C SER A 193 -12.97 9.80 -1.11
N GLY A 194 -13.87 8.84 -1.39
CA GLY A 194 -13.84 7.95 -2.56
C GLY A 194 -15.19 7.92 -3.28
N SER A 195 -15.32 8.47 -4.49
CA SER A 195 -16.64 8.70 -5.11
C SER A 195 -17.24 7.54 -5.92
N THR A 196 -16.45 6.54 -6.34
CA THR A 196 -16.91 5.44 -7.21
C THR A 196 -16.91 4.06 -6.55
N THR A 197 -15.76 3.58 -6.07
CA THR A 197 -15.68 2.32 -5.31
C THR A 197 -15.67 2.57 -3.79
N GLY A 198 -15.28 3.79 -3.40
CA GLY A 198 -15.13 4.20 -2.00
C GLY A 198 -13.81 3.73 -1.38
N PRO A 199 -13.44 4.22 -0.18
CA PRO A 199 -12.15 3.91 0.42
C PRO A 199 -11.97 2.43 0.75
N PHE A 200 -10.84 1.88 0.31
CA PHE A 200 -10.43 0.49 0.54
C PHE A 200 -9.13 0.44 1.33
N PHE A 201 -9.16 -0.20 2.50
CA PHE A 201 -8.02 -0.40 3.38
C PHE A 201 -7.85 -1.89 3.63
N GLN A 202 -6.69 -2.43 3.29
CA GLN A 202 -6.46 -3.86 3.43
C GLN A 202 -5.06 -4.20 3.91
N ILE A 203 -5.00 -5.12 4.87
CA ILE A 203 -3.84 -5.98 5.05
C ILE A 203 -4.23 -7.38 4.57
N ILE A 204 -3.43 -8.02 3.73
CA ILE A 204 -3.78 -9.34 3.16
C ILE A 204 -2.59 -10.29 3.13
N ASN A 205 -2.83 -11.53 3.55
CA ASN A 205 -1.86 -12.62 3.45
C ASN A 205 -2.55 -13.97 3.21
N ALA A 206 -3.72 -13.96 2.57
CA ALA A 206 -4.45 -15.16 2.18
C ALA A 206 -3.68 -16.01 1.14
N ASP A 207 -4.27 -17.09 0.64
CA ASP A 207 -3.62 -18.05 -0.28
C ASP A 207 -2.35 -18.69 0.28
N GLY A 208 -2.37 -19.01 1.58
CA GLY A 208 -1.23 -19.61 2.28
C GLY A 208 -0.09 -18.63 2.59
N GLY A 209 -0.33 -17.32 2.46
CA GLY A 209 0.61 -16.29 2.85
C GLY A 209 0.86 -16.23 4.37
N ARG A 210 1.83 -15.43 4.78
CA ARG A 210 2.27 -15.37 6.18
C ARG A 210 2.64 -13.95 6.58
N ILE A 211 2.14 -13.52 7.74
CA ILE A 211 2.68 -12.40 8.52
C ILE A 211 3.30 -12.99 9.78
N GLY A 212 4.61 -12.89 9.93
CA GLY A 212 5.33 -13.51 11.05
C GLY A 212 5.06 -12.85 12.40
N GLY A 213 4.72 -11.57 12.40
CA GLY A 213 4.37 -10.77 13.57
C GLY A 213 2.87 -10.46 13.63
N SER A 214 2.56 -9.20 13.99
CA SER A 214 1.19 -8.69 14.07
C SER A 214 0.78 -8.03 12.76
N ALA A 215 -0.53 -8.05 12.48
CA ALA A 215 -1.17 -7.23 11.47
C ALA A 215 -1.92 -6.08 12.17
N ALA A 216 -1.53 -4.84 11.92
CA ALA A 216 -2.12 -3.68 12.59
C ALA A 216 -2.51 -2.61 11.57
N MET A 217 -3.76 -2.15 11.65
CA MET A 217 -4.30 -1.09 10.82
C MET A 217 -4.85 0.03 11.71
N ASP A 218 -4.30 1.23 11.58
CA ASP A 218 -4.73 2.44 12.27
C ASP A 218 -5.15 3.48 11.24
N VAL A 219 -6.45 3.74 11.14
CA VAL A 219 -6.99 4.79 10.27
C VAL A 219 -7.57 5.89 11.15
N THR A 220 -7.16 7.13 10.91
CA THR A 220 -7.66 8.32 11.61
C THR A 220 -8.10 9.37 10.59
N ALA A 221 -9.37 9.75 10.66
CA ALA A 221 -9.94 10.81 9.83
C ALA A 221 -10.84 11.75 10.64
N THR A 222 -10.99 13.00 10.22
CA THR A 222 -12.09 13.84 10.72
C THR A 222 -13.40 13.41 10.07
N ASN A 223 -13.46 13.34 8.75
CA ASN A 223 -14.63 12.84 8.04
C ASN A 223 -14.24 11.81 6.99
N LEU A 224 -15.17 10.92 6.70
CA LEU A 224 -15.06 9.96 5.61
C LEU A 224 -16.31 10.00 4.75
N SER A 225 -16.15 9.96 3.43
CA SER A 225 -17.27 9.81 2.52
C SER A 225 -16.95 8.88 1.36
N GLY A 226 -17.96 8.18 0.86
CA GLY A 226 -17.81 7.43 -0.37
C GLY A 226 -18.99 6.56 -0.72
N ASP A 227 -18.86 5.76 -1.78
CA ASP A 227 -19.89 4.79 -2.14
C ASP A 227 -19.91 3.62 -1.15
N SER A 228 -18.78 2.93 -1.00
CA SER A 228 -18.59 1.89 0.00
C SER A 228 -17.38 2.17 0.90
N LEU A 229 -17.31 1.52 2.04
CA LEU A 229 -16.13 1.48 2.90
C LEU A 229 -15.77 0.02 3.14
N PHE A 230 -14.55 -0.35 2.81
CA PHE A 230 -14.02 -1.67 3.08
C PHE A 230 -12.74 -1.57 3.89
N VAL A 231 -12.74 -2.17 5.08
CA VAL A 231 -11.61 -2.15 6.01
C VAL A 231 -11.37 -3.57 6.47
N ALA A 232 -10.22 -4.14 6.08
CA ALA A 232 -10.01 -5.56 6.30
C ALA A 232 -8.58 -5.95 6.64
N ILE A 233 -8.47 -6.99 7.48
CA ILE A 233 -7.31 -7.88 7.51
C ILE A 233 -7.77 -9.22 6.94
N LEU A 234 -7.30 -9.58 5.76
CA LEU A 234 -7.69 -10.80 5.06
C LEU A 234 -6.59 -11.85 5.14
N ASN A 235 -6.77 -12.79 6.05
CA ASN A 235 -5.96 -13.99 6.14
C ASN A 235 -6.60 -15.17 5.36
N SER A 236 -7.84 -15.01 4.88
CA SER A 236 -8.55 -15.94 4.00
C SER A 236 -9.36 -15.16 2.95
N VAL A 237 -9.61 -15.74 1.76
CA VAL A 237 -10.37 -15.11 0.66
C VAL A 237 -11.71 -15.77 0.34
N ASN A 238 -12.21 -16.69 1.18
CA ASN A 238 -13.54 -17.32 1.03
C ASN A 238 -13.82 -18.00 -0.34
N ASP A 239 -12.78 -18.22 -1.15
CA ASP A 239 -12.83 -18.87 -2.46
C ASP A 239 -12.35 -20.34 -2.42
N GLY A 240 -12.07 -20.86 -1.22
CA GLY A 240 -11.50 -22.18 -1.00
C GLY A 240 -9.97 -22.23 -1.10
N GLY A 241 -9.29 -21.09 -1.26
CA GLY A 241 -7.85 -20.95 -1.14
C GLY A 241 -7.33 -21.32 0.25
N ALA A 242 -6.02 -21.59 0.34
CA ALA A 242 -5.39 -21.88 1.62
C ALA A 242 -5.45 -20.66 2.54
N THR A 243 -5.78 -20.86 3.82
CA THR A 243 -5.69 -19.79 4.81
C THR A 243 -4.22 -19.40 5.01
N GLY A 244 -3.98 -18.10 5.14
CA GLY A 244 -2.70 -17.59 5.58
C GLY A 244 -2.50 -17.78 7.08
N THR A 245 -1.42 -17.21 7.62
CA THR A 245 -1.17 -17.18 9.06
C THR A 245 -0.69 -15.81 9.55
N ILE A 246 -1.15 -15.40 10.74
CA ILE A 246 -0.65 -14.23 11.46
C ILE A 246 -0.04 -14.71 12.79
N GLY A 247 1.25 -14.46 12.97
CA GLY A 247 2.02 -15.02 14.09
C GLY A 247 1.75 -14.39 15.47
N SER A 248 1.03 -13.27 15.51
CA SER A 248 0.68 -12.53 16.73
C SER A 248 -0.76 -12.01 16.64
N ASN A 249 -1.01 -10.74 16.96
CA ASN A 249 -2.35 -10.13 16.96
C ASN A 249 -2.74 -9.61 15.57
N ALA A 250 -4.05 -9.54 15.33
CA ALA A 250 -4.64 -8.81 14.22
C ALA A 250 -5.53 -7.70 14.77
N ALA A 251 -5.28 -6.44 14.44
CA ALA A 251 -6.01 -5.31 15.00
C ALA A 251 -6.37 -4.27 13.94
N ILE A 252 -7.64 -3.89 13.91
CA ILE A 252 -8.15 -2.74 13.15
C ILE A 252 -8.59 -1.69 14.16
N ASN A 253 -8.00 -0.50 14.10
CA ASN A 253 -8.44 0.69 14.82
C ASN A 253 -8.88 1.75 13.82
N PHE A 254 -10.18 1.96 13.72
CA PHE A 254 -10.78 2.89 12.78
C PHE A 254 -11.40 4.06 13.51
N ASN A 255 -10.76 5.23 13.44
CA ASN A 255 -11.08 6.40 14.24
C ASN A 255 -11.59 7.52 13.35
N VAL A 256 -12.90 7.78 13.34
CA VAL A 256 -13.50 8.91 12.64
C VAL A 256 -14.09 9.86 13.67
N SER A 257 -13.53 11.07 13.83
CA SER A 257 -13.98 11.98 14.88
C SER A 257 -15.26 12.75 14.53
N GLY A 258 -15.49 13.01 13.24
CA GLY A 258 -16.64 13.69 12.67
C GLY A 258 -17.66 12.70 12.11
N THR A 259 -17.93 12.73 10.81
CA THR A 259 -18.92 11.83 10.19
C THR A 259 -18.30 10.96 9.09
N SER A 260 -18.57 9.65 9.16
CA SER A 260 -18.40 8.70 8.05
C SER A 260 -19.74 8.54 7.33
N THR A 261 -19.82 8.87 6.04
CA THR A 261 -21.05 8.74 5.22
C THR A 261 -20.80 7.86 4.01
N VAL A 262 -21.36 6.65 4.01
CA VAL A 262 -21.21 5.66 2.92
C VAL A 262 -22.53 4.95 2.64
N LYS A 263 -22.66 4.24 1.52
CA LYS A 263 -23.82 3.36 1.28
C LYS A 263 -23.68 2.02 1.98
N ASN A 264 -22.49 1.43 1.94
CA ASN A 264 -22.15 0.18 2.63
C ASN A 264 -20.85 0.33 3.40
N ALA A 265 -20.73 -0.30 4.56
CA ALA A 265 -19.50 -0.36 5.35
C ALA A 265 -19.25 -1.79 5.82
N THR A 266 -18.05 -2.31 5.53
CA THR A 266 -17.61 -3.63 5.98
C THR A 266 -16.29 -3.50 6.72
N PHE A 267 -16.27 -4.05 7.94
CA PHE A 267 -15.07 -4.22 8.76
C PHE A 267 -14.85 -5.71 8.99
N GLN A 268 -13.70 -6.24 8.64
CA GLN A 268 -13.46 -7.67 8.83
C GLN A 268 -12.03 -8.07 9.16
N ILE A 269 -11.90 -9.11 9.98
CA ILE A 269 -10.68 -9.91 10.10
C ILE A 269 -11.07 -11.32 9.68
N ASN A 270 -10.80 -11.69 8.42
CA ASN A 270 -11.20 -12.98 7.84
C ASN A 270 -10.05 -13.98 7.97
N GLY A 271 -10.32 -15.22 8.38
CA GLY A 271 -9.32 -16.21 8.79
C GLY A 271 -8.66 -15.88 10.13
N SER A 272 -9.44 -15.34 11.09
CA SER A 272 -8.93 -14.95 12.40
C SER A 272 -8.59 -16.15 13.29
N ASP A 273 -9.17 -17.32 13.02
CA ASP A 273 -8.81 -18.63 13.58
C ASP A 273 -7.31 -18.98 13.43
N SER A 274 -6.68 -18.42 12.41
CA SER A 274 -5.29 -18.62 12.03
C SER A 274 -4.39 -17.46 12.48
N VAL A 275 -4.92 -16.59 13.36
CA VAL A 275 -4.20 -15.58 14.14
C VAL A 275 -3.78 -16.21 15.48
N ALA A 276 -2.48 -16.28 15.76
CA ALA A 276 -1.99 -16.94 16.97
C ALA A 276 -2.31 -16.17 18.27
N GLY A 277 -2.45 -14.85 18.17
CA GLY A 277 -2.81 -13.95 19.27
C GLY A 277 -4.31 -13.64 19.32
N SER A 278 -4.65 -12.36 19.54
CA SER A 278 -6.03 -11.88 19.52
C SER A 278 -6.36 -11.14 18.22
N ALA A 279 -7.60 -11.29 17.76
CA ALA A 279 -8.20 -10.44 16.74
C ALA A 279 -9.09 -9.36 17.40
N ALA A 280 -9.01 -8.11 16.91
CA ALA A 280 -9.85 -7.02 17.39
C ALA A 280 -10.20 -6.01 16.29
N ILE A 281 -11.46 -5.62 16.23
CA ILE A 281 -11.94 -4.51 15.40
C ILE A 281 -12.50 -3.43 16.35
N ASN A 282 -11.87 -2.27 16.35
CA ASN A 282 -12.24 -1.11 17.14
C ASN A 282 -12.70 0.01 16.20
N ILE A 283 -13.98 0.40 16.30
CA ILE A 283 -14.58 1.47 15.52
C ILE A 283 -14.92 2.61 16.49
N ASN A 284 -14.19 3.72 16.37
CA ASN A 284 -14.16 4.77 17.39
C ASN A 284 -14.54 6.15 16.84
N GLY A 285 -15.16 6.95 17.72
CA GLY A 285 -15.47 8.36 17.47
C GLY A 285 -16.77 8.58 16.69
N GLY A 286 -17.07 9.87 16.46
CA GLY A 286 -17.94 10.34 15.38
C GLY A 286 -19.32 9.72 15.20
N THR A 287 -19.85 9.89 13.99
CA THR A 287 -21.11 9.34 13.50
C THR A 287 -20.85 8.50 12.25
N TYR A 288 -21.37 7.27 12.22
CA TYR A 288 -21.29 6.38 11.05
C TYR A 288 -22.66 6.30 10.39
N ASN A 289 -22.84 7.05 9.31
CA ASN A 289 -24.07 7.14 8.54
C ASN A 289 -24.01 6.21 7.32
N VAL A 290 -24.78 5.13 7.35
CA VAL A 290 -24.90 4.18 6.24
C VAL A 290 -26.21 4.44 5.50
N MET A 291 -26.10 4.99 4.28
CA MET A 291 -27.22 5.48 3.49
C MET A 291 -27.90 4.36 2.69
N GLY A 292 -28.66 3.51 3.39
CA GLY A 292 -29.57 2.54 2.79
C GLY A 292 -28.95 1.19 2.40
N GLY A 293 -27.67 0.95 2.71
CA GLY A 293 -27.02 -0.36 2.60
C GLY A 293 -26.69 -0.98 3.96
N THR A 294 -25.60 -1.77 4.03
CA THR A 294 -25.24 -2.55 5.24
C THR A 294 -24.09 -1.94 6.03
N PHE A 295 -24.11 -2.15 7.35
CA PHE A 295 -22.97 -1.95 8.23
C PHE A 295 -22.61 -3.32 8.83
N GLU A 296 -21.47 -3.86 8.45
CA GLU A 296 -21.06 -5.23 8.76
C GLU A 296 -19.73 -5.24 9.51
N GLY A 297 -19.66 -6.09 10.54
CA GLY A 297 -18.45 -6.39 11.30
C GLY A 297 -18.30 -7.91 11.40
N PHE A 298 -17.16 -8.45 10.98
CA PHE A 298 -16.94 -9.90 10.93
C PHE A 298 -15.54 -10.30 11.44
N MET A 299 -15.50 -11.36 12.26
CA MET A 299 -14.28 -12.07 12.66
C MET A 299 -14.64 -13.56 12.78
N ASP A 300 -13.84 -14.47 12.21
CA ASP A 300 -14.06 -15.93 12.22
C ASP A 300 -12.87 -16.77 12.69
#